data_AF-A0A9E0T3P4-F1
#
_entry.id   AF-A0A9E0T3P4-F1
#
_cell.length_a   1.000
_cell.length_b   1.000
_cell.length_c   1.000
_cell.angle_alpha   90.00
_cell.angle_beta   90.00
_cell.angle_gamma   90.00
#
_symmetry.space_group_name_H-M   'P 1'
#
loop_
_entity.id
_entity.type
_entity.pdbx_description
1 polymer ?
#
loop_
_entity_poly.entity_id
_entity_poly.type
_entity_poly.pdbx_seq_one_letter_code
_entity_poly.pdbx_strand_id
1 'polypeptide(L)'
;MNVIQTRQGPAATGPESHIVKHHTVNHSALRPVDRLLPLLRDVHVVSRDSWRASCPNGHQRLKDSLAITEASDGRILLHCFACNDVRGILAAVGLELTNLYPERIRDPSPEARAAAREAFKRSAWRAALGVLAREATVVACAAGMIRQGQVLSADDDARLAQAIERIHAAQEVLQ
;
A
#
# COMPACT_ATOMS: atom_id res chain seq x y z
N MET A 1 77.35 -37.00 29.90
CA MET A 1 77.08 -37.06 28.44
C MET A 1 75.77 -36.32 28.16
N ASN A 2 75.79 -35.36 27.22
CA ASN A 2 74.60 -34.72 26.62
C ASN A 2 73.58 -35.78 26.14
N VAL A 3 72.28 -35.51 26.00
CA VAL A 3 71.66 -34.75 24.90
C VAL A 3 70.28 -34.20 25.30
N ILE A 4 70.00 -32.98 24.84
CA ILE A 4 68.74 -32.23 24.87
C ILE A 4 67.76 -32.79 23.83
N GLN A 5 66.47 -32.92 24.16
CA GLN A 5 65.38 -32.82 23.18
C GLN A 5 64.08 -32.29 23.80
N THR A 6 63.27 -31.68 22.94
CA THR A 6 62.36 -30.55 23.14
C THR A 6 60.90 -30.91 23.40
N ARG A 7 60.27 -30.10 24.28
CA ARG A 7 58.88 -29.57 24.35
C ARG A 7 57.75 -30.25 23.54
N GLN A 8 56.61 -30.49 24.21
CA GLN A 8 55.26 -29.99 23.86
C GLN A 8 54.26 -30.27 25.01
N GLY A 9 53.55 -29.21 25.46
CA GLY A 9 52.47 -29.29 26.47
C GLY A 9 51.09 -29.28 25.81
N PRO A 10 50.04 -29.81 26.45
CA PRO A 10 48.76 -30.06 25.79
C PRO A 10 47.83 -28.84 25.72
N ALA A 11 46.95 -28.96 24.72
CA ALA A 11 45.92 -28.07 24.20
C ALA A 11 45.12 -27.23 25.20
N ALA A 12 44.93 -25.96 24.83
CA ALA A 12 43.97 -25.04 25.43
C ALA A 12 42.52 -25.40 25.04
N THR A 13 41.64 -25.46 26.03
CA THR A 13 40.18 -25.53 25.89
C THR A 13 39.61 -24.13 25.70
N GLY A 14 39.04 -23.86 24.53
CA GLY A 14 38.23 -22.65 24.26
C GLY A 14 36.74 -22.94 24.43
N PRO A 15 35.91 -21.94 24.77
CA PRO A 15 34.48 -22.14 25.01
C PRO A 15 33.71 -22.31 23.69
N GLU A 16 32.83 -23.32 23.65
CA GLU A 16 31.91 -23.59 22.55
C GLU A 16 30.90 -22.44 22.42
N SER A 17 31.05 -21.63 21.37
CA SER A 17 30.03 -20.68 20.94
C SER A 17 28.88 -21.43 20.28
N HIS A 18 27.73 -21.48 20.94
CA HIS A 18 26.45 -21.88 20.35
C HIS A 18 26.14 -20.98 19.15
N ILE A 19 26.35 -21.50 17.95
CA ILE A 19 25.91 -20.87 16.70
C ILE A 19 24.38 -20.99 16.66
N VAL A 20 23.69 -19.91 17.01
CA VAL A 20 22.27 -19.73 16.69
C VAL A 20 22.18 -19.68 15.17
N LYS A 21 21.64 -20.74 14.56
CA LYS A 21 21.34 -20.77 13.14
C LYS A 21 20.27 -19.71 12.87
N HIS A 22 20.69 -18.54 12.39
CA HIS A 22 19.76 -17.59 11.77
C HIS A 22 19.12 -18.31 10.59
N HIS A 23 17.86 -18.71 10.76
CA HIS A 23 17.04 -19.22 9.68
C HIS A 23 16.78 -18.04 8.74
N THR A 24 17.62 -17.86 7.73
CA THR A 24 17.37 -16.93 6.63
C THR A 24 16.15 -17.41 5.86
N VAL A 25 14.96 -17.00 6.30
CA VAL A 25 13.74 -17.16 5.52
C VAL A 25 13.96 -16.39 4.23
N ASN A 26 13.93 -17.09 3.10
CA ASN A 26 14.02 -16.47 1.79
C ASN A 26 12.72 -15.66 1.56
N HIS A 27 12.73 -14.37 1.89
CA HIS A 27 11.56 -13.47 1.82
C HIS A 27 11.03 -13.21 0.39
N SER A 28 11.71 -13.73 -0.64
CA SER A 28 11.32 -13.60 -2.06
C SER A 28 10.00 -14.32 -2.37
N ALA A 29 9.63 -15.39 -1.64
CA ALA A 29 8.42 -16.16 -1.93
C ALA A 29 7.16 -15.74 -1.12
N LEU A 30 7.28 -14.79 -0.20
CA LEU A 30 6.14 -14.36 0.64
C LEU A 30 5.27 -13.35 -0.10
N ARG A 31 3.93 -13.46 0.06
CA ARG A 31 3.02 -12.47 -0.52
C ARG A 31 3.31 -11.10 0.10
N PRO A 32 3.08 -9.99 -0.63
CA PRO A 32 3.26 -8.64 -0.10
C PRO A 32 2.66 -8.44 1.28
N VAL A 33 1.43 -8.93 1.48
CA VAL A 33 0.69 -8.74 2.73
C VAL A 33 1.35 -9.45 3.91
N ASP A 34 1.96 -10.61 3.67
CA ASP A 34 2.65 -11.41 4.68
C ASP A 34 3.93 -10.69 5.19
N ARG A 35 4.48 -9.76 4.41
CA ARG A 35 5.60 -8.89 4.82
C ARG A 35 5.15 -7.66 5.59
N LEU A 36 3.96 -7.12 5.28
CA LEU A 36 3.47 -5.86 5.83
C LEU A 36 2.77 -6.04 7.19
N LEU A 37 1.84 -7.00 7.30
CA LEU A 37 1.02 -7.15 8.50
C LEU A 37 1.82 -7.36 9.79
N PRO A 38 2.92 -8.13 9.83
CA PRO A 38 3.69 -8.32 11.05
C PRO A 38 4.36 -7.05 11.58
N LEU A 39 4.50 -6.01 10.75
CA LEU A 39 5.15 -4.75 11.11
C LEU A 39 4.16 -3.71 11.66
N LEU A 40 2.87 -4.02 11.69
CA LEU A 40 1.80 -3.12 12.08
C LEU A 40 1.23 -3.49 13.45
N ARG A 41 0.63 -2.51 14.12
CA ARG A 41 -0.04 -2.69 15.42
C ARG A 41 -1.55 -2.75 15.27
N ASP A 42 -2.20 -3.43 16.21
CA ASP A 42 -3.66 -3.55 16.31
C ASP A 42 -4.32 -4.12 15.03
N VAL A 43 -3.61 -5.02 14.36
CA VAL A 43 -4.08 -5.65 13.11
C VAL A 43 -5.26 -6.56 13.39
N HIS A 44 -6.36 -6.36 12.67
CA HIS A 44 -7.49 -7.27 12.66
C HIS A 44 -8.11 -7.40 11.28
N VAL A 45 -8.71 -8.57 11.04
CA VAL A 45 -9.33 -8.93 9.76
C VAL A 45 -10.72 -8.29 9.67
N VAL A 46 -11.02 -7.66 8.54
CA VAL A 46 -12.37 -7.17 8.18
C VAL A 46 -13.06 -8.13 7.22
N SER A 47 -12.32 -8.68 6.26
CA SER A 47 -12.79 -9.70 5.32
C SER A 47 -11.62 -10.56 4.86
N ARG A 48 -11.89 -11.59 4.03
CA ARG A 48 -10.89 -12.55 3.55
C ARG A 48 -9.56 -11.92 3.11
N ASP A 49 -9.63 -10.79 2.42
CA ASP A 49 -8.49 -10.10 1.81
C ASP A 49 -8.38 -8.63 2.29
N SER A 50 -8.95 -8.30 3.46
CA SER A 50 -8.94 -6.93 3.99
C SER A 50 -8.73 -6.89 5.50
N TRP A 51 -7.88 -5.94 5.95
CA TRP A 51 -7.48 -5.73 7.32
C TRP A 51 -7.54 -4.26 7.70
N ARG A 52 -7.64 -4.01 9.01
CA ARG A 52 -7.46 -2.70 9.61
C ARG A 52 -6.33 -2.77 10.62
N ALA A 53 -5.62 -1.65 10.75
CA ALA A 53 -4.50 -1.51 11.66
C ALA A 53 -4.36 -0.06 12.14
N SER A 54 -3.52 0.12 13.16
CA SER A 54 -3.08 1.43 13.60
C SER A 54 -2.03 2.00 12.65
N CYS A 55 -2.19 3.27 12.26
CA CYS A 55 -1.23 3.89 11.34
C CYS A 55 0.13 4.16 12.04
N PRO A 56 1.26 3.72 11.46
CA PRO A 56 2.59 3.95 12.04
C PRO A 56 3.11 5.38 11.82
N ASN A 57 2.50 6.18 10.94
CA ASN A 57 2.97 7.53 10.56
C ASN A 57 2.62 8.64 11.58
N GLY A 58 2.39 8.30 12.85
CA GLY A 58 2.37 9.25 13.97
C GLY A 58 1.26 10.33 14.02
N HIS A 59 0.22 10.26 13.17
CA HIS A 59 -0.83 11.27 13.11
C HIS A 59 -2.03 11.01 14.05
N GLN A 60 -2.85 12.04 14.26
CA GLN A 60 -3.83 12.16 15.35
C GLN A 60 -4.89 11.04 15.47
N ARG A 61 -5.26 10.33 14.39
CA ARG A 61 -6.03 9.06 14.49
C ARG A 61 -5.09 7.86 14.46
N LEU A 62 -4.78 7.32 15.63
CA LEU A 62 -3.85 6.20 15.74
C LEU A 62 -4.52 4.84 15.59
N LYS A 63 -5.75 4.63 16.11
CA LYS A 63 -6.44 3.32 16.04
C LYS A 63 -7.25 3.16 14.77
N ASP A 64 -7.15 1.97 14.15
CA ASP A 64 -7.90 1.51 12.97
C ASP A 64 -7.91 2.46 11.77
N SER A 65 -7.01 3.43 11.73
CA SER A 65 -6.99 4.46 10.70
C SER A 65 -6.40 3.98 9.39
N LEU A 66 -5.67 2.86 9.41
CA LEU A 66 -5.05 2.25 8.24
C LEU A 66 -5.94 1.11 7.71
N ALA A 67 -6.36 1.23 6.46
CA ALA A 67 -6.99 0.15 5.70
C ALA A 67 -5.99 -0.50 4.75
N ILE A 68 -6.00 -1.83 4.75
CA ILE A 68 -5.11 -2.68 3.96
C ILE A 68 -5.99 -3.68 3.23
N THR A 69 -5.86 -3.77 1.91
CA THR A 69 -6.60 -4.75 1.11
C THR A 69 -5.66 -5.41 0.11
N GLU A 70 -5.64 -6.74 0.06
CA GLU A 70 -4.97 -7.50 -0.98
C GLU A 70 -5.91 -7.62 -2.18
N ALA A 71 -5.50 -7.06 -3.32
CA ALA A 71 -6.25 -7.19 -4.57
C ALA A 71 -6.07 -8.59 -5.16
N SER A 72 -6.97 -8.98 -6.07
CA SER A 72 -6.92 -10.29 -6.73
C SER A 72 -5.66 -10.55 -7.55
N ASP A 73 -4.91 -9.50 -7.89
CA ASP A 73 -3.61 -9.58 -8.57
C ASP A 73 -2.41 -9.55 -7.61
N GLY A 74 -2.66 -9.70 -6.30
CA GLY A 74 -1.63 -9.78 -5.25
C GLY A 74 -1.06 -8.44 -4.82
N ARG A 75 -1.52 -7.30 -5.37
CA ARG A 75 -1.11 -5.96 -4.92
C ARG A 75 -1.81 -5.58 -3.63
N ILE A 76 -1.12 -4.84 -2.77
CA ILE A 76 -1.74 -4.23 -1.59
C ILE A 76 -2.25 -2.83 -1.95
N LEU A 77 -3.53 -2.58 -1.71
CA LEU A 77 -4.08 -1.24 -1.56
C LEU A 77 -3.93 -0.81 -0.11
N LEU A 78 -3.19 0.28 0.11
CA LEU A 78 -2.94 0.86 1.42
C LEU A 78 -3.55 2.27 1.46
N HIS A 79 -4.43 2.53 2.41
CA HIS A 79 -5.02 3.86 2.59
C HIS A 79 -5.15 4.18 4.08
N CYS A 80 -4.60 5.32 4.48
CA CYS A 80 -4.87 5.87 5.80
C CYS A 80 -5.82 7.06 5.70
N PHE A 81 -6.97 6.94 6.37
CA PHE A 81 -8.03 7.95 6.39
C PHE A 81 -7.68 9.25 7.15
N ALA A 82 -6.46 9.36 7.69
CA ALA A 82 -6.03 10.51 8.47
C ALA A 82 -4.82 11.26 7.90
N CYS A 83 -3.85 10.60 7.27
CA CYS A 83 -2.73 11.29 6.61
C CYS A 83 -2.68 11.17 5.09
N ASN A 84 -3.30 10.13 4.50
CA ASN A 84 -3.17 9.80 3.08
C ASN A 84 -1.71 9.69 2.58
N ASP A 85 -0.73 9.47 3.48
CA ASP A 85 0.69 9.43 3.16
C ASP A 85 1.23 8.00 3.18
N VAL A 86 1.01 7.30 2.06
CA VAL A 86 1.47 5.92 1.86
C VAL A 86 3.00 5.80 2.00
N ARG A 87 3.76 6.80 1.54
CA ARG A 87 5.23 6.75 1.60
C ARG A 87 5.73 6.87 3.03
N GLY A 88 5.19 7.81 3.80
CA GLY A 88 5.51 7.94 5.23
C GLY A 88 5.09 6.71 6.04
N ILE A 89 3.93 6.11 5.72
CA ILE A 89 3.50 4.86 6.36
C ILE A 89 4.52 3.73 6.14
N LEU A 90 4.96 3.53 4.90
CA LEU A 90 5.91 2.48 4.56
C LEU A 90 7.29 2.75 5.16
N ALA A 91 7.77 4.00 5.08
CA ALA A 91 9.03 4.40 5.68
C ALA A 91 9.06 4.15 7.20
N ALA A 92 7.95 4.41 7.90
CA ALA A 92 7.82 4.17 9.34
C ALA A 92 7.95 2.69 9.74
N VAL A 93 7.73 1.76 8.81
CA VAL A 93 7.91 0.31 9.01
C VAL A 93 9.10 -0.26 8.23
N GLY A 94 9.96 0.59 7.67
CA GLY A 94 11.16 0.16 6.92
C GLY A 94 10.86 -0.53 5.59
N LEU A 95 9.71 -0.24 4.97
CA LEU A 95 9.32 -0.74 3.67
C LEU A 95 9.34 0.37 2.61
N GLU A 96 9.41 -0.05 1.36
CA GLU A 96 9.29 0.80 0.18
C GLU A 96 8.00 0.51 -0.59
N LEU A 97 7.66 1.41 -1.52
CA LEU A 97 6.47 1.26 -2.37
C LEU A 97 6.49 -0.05 -3.17
N THR A 98 7.68 -0.52 -3.56
CA THR A 98 7.90 -1.79 -4.27
C THR A 98 7.41 -3.01 -3.48
N ASN A 99 7.43 -2.95 -2.14
CA ASN A 99 6.99 -4.06 -1.31
C ASN A 99 5.48 -4.29 -1.33
N LEU A 100 4.68 -3.31 -1.78
CA LEU A 100 3.23 -3.44 -1.98
C LEU A 100 2.84 -4.28 -3.20
N TYR A 101 3.80 -4.63 -4.05
CA TYR A 101 3.56 -5.38 -5.27
C TYR A 101 4.11 -6.80 -5.13
N PRO A 102 3.46 -7.80 -5.75
CA PRO A 102 4.05 -9.13 -5.86
C PRO A 102 5.37 -9.01 -6.63
N GLU A 103 6.29 -9.94 -6.37
CA GLU A 103 7.52 -10.01 -7.14
C GLU A 103 7.16 -10.13 -8.63
N ARG A 104 7.69 -9.22 -9.44
CA ARG A 104 7.32 -9.18 -10.85
C ARG A 104 7.86 -10.43 -11.52
N ILE A 105 7.02 -11.45 -11.70
CA ILE A 105 7.20 -12.42 -12.77
C ILE A 105 6.98 -11.63 -14.05
N ARG A 106 8.04 -10.97 -14.52
CA ARG A 106 8.03 -10.27 -15.80
C ARG A 106 8.03 -11.35 -16.86
N ASP A 107 6.85 -11.79 -17.26
CA ASP A 107 6.72 -12.28 -18.63
C ASP A 107 7.05 -11.08 -19.54
N PRO A 108 8.19 -11.10 -20.26
CA PRO A 108 8.61 -9.98 -21.09
C PRO A 108 7.83 -9.93 -22.42
N SER A 109 6.93 -10.88 -22.67
CA SER A 109 6.19 -10.98 -23.91
C SER A 109 5.42 -9.68 -24.22
N PRO A 110 5.32 -9.29 -25.50
CA PRO A 110 4.49 -8.17 -25.91
C PRO A 110 3.02 -8.33 -25.45
N GLU A 111 2.51 -9.56 -25.43
CA GLU A 111 1.15 -9.91 -25.00
C GLU A 111 0.93 -9.63 -23.50
N ALA A 112 1.81 -10.10 -22.63
CA ALA A 112 1.72 -9.82 -21.20
C ALA A 112 1.82 -8.32 -20.89
N ARG A 113 2.68 -7.59 -21.63
CA ARG A 113 2.78 -6.13 -21.51
C ARG A 113 1.50 -5.42 -21.96
N ALA A 114 0.88 -5.87 -23.05
CA ALA A 114 -0.39 -5.33 -23.52
C ALA A 114 -1.51 -5.59 -22.51
N ALA A 115 -1.61 -6.82 -21.98
CA ALA A 115 -2.59 -7.19 -20.98
C ALA A 115 -2.44 -6.37 -19.68
N ALA A 116 -1.21 -6.13 -19.22
CA ALA A 116 -0.94 -5.30 -18.04
C ALA A 116 -1.35 -3.83 -18.25
N ARG A 117 -1.05 -3.26 -19.42
CA ARG A 117 -1.47 -1.89 -19.78
C ARG A 117 -3.00 -1.78 -19.82
N GLU A 118 -3.67 -2.77 -20.40
CA GLU A 118 -5.11 -2.77 -20.49
C GLU A 118 -5.78 -2.95 -19.12
N ALA A 119 -5.22 -3.81 -18.25
CA ALA A 119 -5.66 -3.92 -16.87
C ALA A 119 -5.52 -2.60 -16.10
N PHE A 120 -4.38 -1.89 -16.26
CA PHE A 120 -4.18 -0.56 -15.69
C PHE A 120 -5.22 0.43 -16.19
N LYS A 121 -5.43 0.50 -17.51
CA LYS A 121 -6.42 1.38 -18.14
C LYS A 121 -7.82 1.12 -17.60
N ARG A 122 -8.26 -0.14 -17.54
CA ARG A 122 -9.57 -0.51 -16.96
C ARG A 122 -9.71 -0.08 -15.51
N SER A 123 -8.65 -0.20 -14.70
CA SER A 123 -8.67 0.24 -13.31
C SER A 123 -8.77 1.76 -13.18
N ALA A 124 -8.05 2.51 -14.02
CA ALA A 124 -8.10 3.97 -14.08
C ALA A 124 -9.48 4.46 -14.52
N TRP A 125 -10.06 3.84 -15.57
CA TRP A 125 -11.40 4.14 -16.04
C TRP A 125 -12.47 3.88 -14.99
N ARG A 126 -12.38 2.75 -14.27
CA ARG A 126 -13.32 2.46 -13.17
C ARG A 126 -13.29 3.54 -12.09
N ALA A 127 -12.10 4.06 -11.75
CA ALA A 127 -11.96 5.16 -10.80
C ALA A 127 -12.56 6.46 -11.35
N ALA A 128 -12.25 6.84 -12.59
CA ALA A 128 -12.77 8.05 -13.24
C ALA A 128 -14.30 8.01 -13.37
N LEU A 129 -14.88 6.88 -13.77
CA LEU A 129 -16.33 6.69 -13.84
C LEU A 129 -17.00 6.84 -12.46
N GLY A 130 -16.35 6.36 -11.40
CA GLY A 130 -16.83 6.56 -10.03
C GLY A 130 -16.87 8.04 -9.62
N VAL A 131 -15.84 8.81 -9.99
CA VAL A 131 -15.82 10.27 -9.78
C VAL A 131 -16.95 10.93 -10.56
N LEU A 132 -17.07 10.65 -11.87
CA LEU A 132 -18.12 11.22 -12.71
C LEU A 132 -19.52 10.94 -12.17
N ALA A 133 -19.80 9.72 -11.71
CA ALA A 133 -21.10 9.37 -11.12
C ALA A 133 -21.40 10.21 -9.87
N ARG A 134 -20.41 10.37 -8.98
CA ARG A 134 -20.59 11.14 -7.74
C ARG A 134 -20.78 12.62 -8.02
N GLU A 135 -19.95 13.19 -8.88
CA GLU A 135 -19.96 14.62 -9.18
C GLU A 135 -21.18 15.00 -10.05
N ALA A 136 -21.63 14.12 -10.96
CA ALA A 136 -22.89 14.32 -11.69
C ALA A 136 -24.10 14.43 -10.75
N THR A 137 -24.10 13.71 -9.62
CA THR A 137 -25.15 13.84 -8.59
C THR A 137 -25.15 15.24 -7.98
N VAL A 138 -23.98 15.80 -7.69
CA VAL A 138 -23.86 17.18 -7.15
C VAL A 138 -24.36 18.20 -8.16
N VAL A 139 -23.96 18.07 -9.43
CA VAL A 139 -24.44 18.94 -10.51
C VAL A 139 -25.95 18.83 -10.67
N ALA A 140 -26.52 17.62 -10.62
CA ALA A 140 -27.96 17.42 -10.72
C ALA A 140 -28.73 18.08 -9.55
N CYS A 141 -28.23 18.00 -8.32
CA CYS A 141 -28.81 18.70 -7.18
C CYS A 141 -28.81 20.22 -7.36
N ALA A 142 -27.65 20.80 -7.70
CA ALA A 142 -27.51 22.24 -7.93
C ALA A 142 -28.41 22.73 -9.07
N ALA A 143 -28.45 22.00 -10.19
CA ALA A 143 -29.35 22.28 -11.31
C ALA A 143 -30.83 22.20 -10.89
N GLY A 144 -31.18 21.25 -10.03
CA GLY A 144 -32.53 21.12 -9.46
C GLY A 144 -32.95 22.34 -8.66
N MET A 145 -32.07 22.87 -7.81
CA MET A 145 -32.31 24.10 -7.02
C MET A 145 -32.50 25.32 -7.93
N ILE A 146 -31.60 25.51 -8.90
CA ILE A 146 -31.67 26.62 -9.87
C ILE A 146 -32.97 26.56 -10.67
N ARG A 147 -33.40 25.37 -11.11
CA ARG A 147 -34.66 25.17 -11.84
C ARG A 147 -35.90 25.55 -11.01
N GLN A 148 -35.81 25.50 -9.69
CA GLN A 148 -36.87 25.95 -8.77
C GLN A 148 -36.77 27.45 -8.45
N GLY A 149 -35.85 28.19 -9.09
CA GLY A 149 -35.61 29.61 -8.83
C GLY A 149 -34.84 29.89 -7.54
N GLN A 150 -34.22 28.87 -6.95
CA GLN A 150 -33.41 29.05 -5.75
C GLN A 150 -32.01 29.54 -6.13
N VAL A 151 -31.49 30.46 -5.32
CA VAL A 151 -30.08 30.87 -5.39
C VAL A 151 -29.26 29.90 -4.55
N LEU A 152 -28.18 29.37 -5.10
CA LEU A 152 -27.28 28.49 -4.36
C LEU A 152 -26.65 29.24 -3.20
N SER A 153 -26.51 28.56 -2.05
CA SER A 153 -25.69 29.07 -0.96
C SER A 153 -24.22 29.13 -1.38
N ALA A 154 -23.39 29.92 -0.67
CA ALA A 154 -21.95 29.97 -0.94
C ALA A 154 -21.28 28.59 -0.80
N ASP A 155 -21.74 27.77 0.15
CA ASP A 155 -21.23 26.40 0.35
C ASP A 155 -21.62 25.46 -0.80
N ASP A 156 -22.87 25.56 -1.28
CA ASP A 156 -23.34 24.76 -2.41
C ASP A 156 -22.66 25.18 -3.72
N ASP A 157 -22.45 26.48 -3.94
CA ASP A 157 -21.73 27.01 -5.09
C ASP A 157 -20.26 26.56 -5.08
N ALA A 158 -19.59 26.65 -3.93
CA ALA A 158 -18.22 26.12 -3.77
C ALA A 158 -18.16 24.61 -4.02
N ARG A 159 -19.17 23.84 -3.58
CA ARG A 159 -19.24 22.41 -3.83
C ARG A 159 -19.48 22.08 -5.31
N LEU A 160 -20.30 22.88 -6.00
CA LEU A 160 -20.53 22.77 -7.44
C LEU A 160 -19.25 23.08 -8.24
N ALA A 161 -18.54 24.15 -7.88
CA ALA A 161 -17.26 24.50 -8.50
C ALA A 161 -16.25 23.35 -8.39
N GLN A 162 -16.10 22.76 -7.18
CA GLN A 162 -15.26 21.58 -6.98
C GLN A 162 -15.72 20.36 -7.80
N ALA A 163 -17.03 20.19 -8.00
CA ALA A 163 -17.56 19.09 -8.82
C ALA A 163 -17.13 19.23 -10.28
N ILE A 164 -17.19 20.46 -10.83
CA ILE A 164 -16.79 20.76 -12.21
C ILE A 164 -15.31 20.45 -12.42
N GLU A 165 -14.43 20.89 -11.51
CA GLU A 165 -12.99 20.59 -11.57
C GLU A 165 -12.71 19.09 -11.59
N ARG A 166 -13.38 18.33 -10.71
CA ARG A 166 -13.23 16.88 -10.62
C ARG A 166 -13.76 16.15 -11.85
N ILE A 167 -14.83 16.66 -12.48
CA ILE A 167 -15.35 16.12 -13.74
C ILE A 167 -14.32 16.29 -14.85
N HIS A 168 -13.71 17.47 -14.98
CA HIS A 168 -12.67 17.70 -15.99
C HIS A 168 -11.46 16.76 -15.79
N ALA A 169 -10.96 16.65 -14.56
CA ALA A 169 -9.86 15.74 -14.25
C ALA A 169 -10.21 14.26 -14.56
N ALA A 170 -11.46 13.84 -14.30
CA ALA A 170 -11.90 12.49 -14.63
C ALA A 170 -12.03 12.26 -16.15
N GLN A 171 -12.42 13.29 -16.92
CA GLN A 171 -12.50 13.20 -18.39
C GLN A 171 -11.12 13.01 -19.02
N GLU A 172 -10.07 13.65 -18.50
CA GLU A 172 -8.70 13.46 -18.98
C GLU A 172 -8.22 12.00 -18.81
N VAL A 173 -8.65 11.32 -17.75
CA VAL A 173 -8.30 9.90 -17.52
C VAL A 173 -8.99 8.95 -18.50
N LEU A 174 -10.11 9.37 -19.11
CA LEU A 174 -10.88 8.57 -20.05
C LEU A 174 -10.41 8.71 -21.51
N GLN A 175 -9.52 9.65 -21.80
CA GLN A 175 -8.90 9.86 -23.12
C GLN A 175 -7.71 8.93 -23.34
#